data_AF-A0A2J8VV83-F1
#
_entry.id   AF-A0A2J8VV83-F1
#
_cell.length_a   1.000
_cell.length_b   1.000
_cell.length_c   1.000
_cell.angle_alpha   90.00
_cell.angle_beta   90.00
_cell.angle_gamma   90.00
#
_symmetry.space_group_name_H-M   'P 1'
#
loop_
_entity.id
_entity.type
_entity.pdbx_description
1 polymer ?
#
loop_
_entity_poly.entity_id
_entity_poly.type
_entity_poly.pdbx_seq_one_letter_code
_entity_poly.pdbx_strand_id
1 'polypeptide(L)'
;MLCTDGQQLLRQVLHPEASRKNLVLPDMFFSFYDLRREFHTQHPSTCPARDLTVATMAQDLGLETDATEDDFGVWEVKTMVA
;
A
#
# COMPACT_ATOMS: atom_id res chain seq x y z
N MET A 1 -3.05 12.19 -6.48
CA MET A 1 -2.32 11.79 -5.26
C MET A 1 -2.06 10.30 -5.37
N LEU A 2 -0.83 9.83 -5.12
CA LEU A 2 -0.50 8.40 -5.17
C LEU A 2 -0.94 7.74 -3.85
N CYS A 3 -1.64 6.61 -3.90
CA CYS A 3 -2.04 5.84 -2.72
C CYS A 3 -1.25 4.54 -2.66
N THR A 4 -0.67 4.22 -1.50
CA THR A 4 0.07 2.98 -1.27
C THR A 4 -0.30 2.38 0.08
N ASP A 5 -0.20 1.06 0.20
CA ASP A 5 -0.30 0.38 1.49
C ASP A 5 1.04 0.47 2.24
N GLY A 6 1.56 1.68 2.41
CA GLY A 6 2.83 1.94 3.09
C GLY A 6 3.98 2.35 2.18
N GLN A 7 5.11 2.70 2.79
CA GLN A 7 6.21 3.38 2.10
C GLN A 7 7.24 2.46 1.41
N GLN A 8 7.18 1.14 1.61
CA GLN A 8 8.24 0.22 1.20
C GLN A 8 8.42 0.16 -0.32
N LEU A 9 7.34 0.01 -1.09
CA LEU A 9 7.40 -0.02 -2.55
C LEU A 9 8.03 1.25 -3.12
N LEU A 10 7.74 2.42 -2.53
CA LEU A 10 8.34 3.67 -2.97
C LEU A 10 9.81 3.76 -2.57
N ARG A 11 10.10 3.66 -1.26
CA ARG A 11 11.43 3.96 -0.70
C ARG A 11 12.47 2.86 -0.91
N GLN A 12 12.05 1.60 -0.96
CA GLN A 12 12.95 0.45 -1.00
C GLN A 12 13.00 -0.21 -2.37
N VAL A 13 12.03 0.03 -3.25
CA VAL A 13 12.00 -0.55 -4.60
C VAL A 13 12.12 0.54 -5.67
N LEU A 14 11.14 1.45 -5.75
CA LEU A 14 11.05 2.42 -6.83
C LEU A 14 12.20 3.45 -6.82
N HIS A 15 12.49 4.08 -5.68
CA HIS A 15 13.58 5.06 -5.57
C HIS A 15 14.94 4.45 -5.92
N PRO A 16 15.34 3.28 -5.37
CA PRO A 16 16.57 2.60 -5.78
C PRO A 16 16.60 2.26 -7.28
N GLU A 17 15.51 1.72 -7.83
CA GLU A 17 15.44 1.36 -9.24
C GLU A 17 15.52 2.56 -10.19
N ALA A 18 14.91 3.69 -9.84
CA ALA A 18 15.00 4.92 -10.60
C ALA A 18 16.43 5.48 -10.57
N SER A 19 17.06 5.52 -9.40
CA SER A 19 18.46 5.94 -9.25
C SER A 19 19.40 5.07 -10.08
N ARG A 20 19.24 3.73 -10.02
CA ARG A 20 20.01 2.77 -10.81
C ARG A 20 19.90 2.99 -12.32
N LYS A 21 18.76 3.50 -12.78
CA LYS A 21 18.45 3.78 -14.19
C LYS A 21 18.69 5.24 -14.60
N ASN A 22 19.24 6.07 -13.70
CA ASN A 22 19.42 7.52 -13.90
C ASN A 22 18.11 8.24 -14.25
N LEU A 23 16.99 7.78 -13.70
CA LEU A 23 15.68 8.38 -13.88
C LEU A 23 15.38 9.33 -12.73
N VAL A 24 14.92 10.54 -13.06
CA VAL A 24 14.37 11.48 -12.08
C VAL A 24 12.92 11.11 -11.84
N LEU A 25 12.58 10.77 -10.59
CA LEU A 25 11.20 10.50 -10.21
C LEU A 25 10.41 11.82 -10.11
N PRO A 26 9.19 11.87 -10.65
CA PRO A 26 8.26 12.97 -10.42
C PRO A 26 7.98 13.21 -8.93
N ASP A 27 7.63 14.46 -8.58
CA ASP A 27 7.30 14.88 -7.21
C ASP A 27 6.19 14.04 -6.55
N MET A 28 5.29 13.47 -7.34
CA MET A 28 4.20 12.63 -6.85
C MET A 28 4.68 11.36 -6.12
N PHE A 29 5.91 10.89 -6.36
CA PHE A 29 6.47 9.73 -5.65
C PHE A 29 7.06 10.09 -4.28
N PHE A 30 7.21 11.38 -3.96
CA PHE A 30 7.69 11.87 -2.67
C PHE A 30 6.55 12.25 -1.72
N SER A 31 5.33 12.42 -2.25
CA SER A 31 4.12 12.73 -1.48
C SER A 31 3.00 11.74 -1.82
N PHE A 32 2.76 10.79 -0.93
CA PHE A 32 1.79 9.72 -1.11
C PHE A 32 0.84 9.62 0.09
N TYR A 33 -0.30 8.97 -0.15
CA TYR A 33 -1.26 8.58 0.85
C TYR A 33 -0.89 7.19 1.38
N ASP A 34 -0.58 7.10 2.66
CA ASP A 34 -0.28 5.83 3.32
C ASP A 34 -1.57 5.25 3.91
N LEU A 35 -2.12 4.25 3.22
CA LEU A 35 -3.38 3.63 3.60
C LEU A 35 -3.30 2.96 4.97
N ARG A 36 -2.17 2.34 5.31
CA ARG A 36 -2.00 1.66 6.61
C ARG A 36 -2.00 2.66 7.76
N ARG A 37 -1.38 3.82 7.55
CA ARG A 37 -1.38 4.92 8.53
C ARG A 37 -2.77 5.50 8.74
N GLU A 38 -3.53 5.69 7.67
CA GLU A 38 -4.92 6.16 7.79
C GLU A 38 -5.76 5.12 8.53
N PHE A 39 -5.70 3.85 8.11
CA PHE A 39 -6.48 2.78 8.71
C PHE A 39 -6.25 2.68 10.22
N HIS A 40 -4.99 2.73 10.65
CA HIS A 40 -4.66 2.73 12.08
C HIS A 40 -5.18 3.97 12.83
N THR A 41 -5.28 5.12 12.17
CA THR A 41 -5.86 6.34 12.76
C THR A 41 -7.35 6.16 13.03
N GLN A 42 -8.06 5.48 12.12
CA GLN A 42 -9.50 5.19 12.25
C GLN A 42 -9.79 3.96 13.12
N HIS A 43 -8.85 3.00 13.21
CA HIS A 43 -8.96 1.75 13.96
C HIS A 43 -7.79 1.57 14.95
N PRO A 44 -7.66 2.41 16.01
CA PRO A 44 -6.46 2.42 16.87
C PRO A 44 -6.24 1.15 17.69
N SER A 45 -7.30 0.34 17.86
CA SER A 45 -7.25 -0.94 18.58
C SER A 45 -6.63 -2.08 17.77
N THR A 46 -6.37 -1.87 16.48
CA THR A 46 -5.73 -2.85 15.60
C THR A 46 -4.22 -2.88 15.79
N CYS A 47 -3.53 -3.79 15.09
CA CYS A 47 -2.07 -3.85 15.15
C CYS A 47 -1.43 -2.53 14.66
N PRO A 48 -0.14 -2.29 15.00
CA PRO A 48 0.57 -1.09 14.55
C PRO A 48 0.54 -0.96 13.03
N ALA A 49 0.47 0.28 12.52
CA ALA A 49 0.36 0.55 11.08
C ALA A 49 1.42 -0.17 10.21
N ARG A 50 2.62 -0.41 10.74
CA ARG A 50 3.69 -1.15 10.05
C ARG A 50 3.38 -2.63 9.82
N ASP A 51 2.56 -3.22 10.67
CA ASP A 51 2.24 -4.65 10.70
C ASP A 51 0.90 -4.93 9.99
N LEU A 52 0.15 -3.89 9.64
CA LEU A 52 -1.04 -3.99 8.78
C LEU A 52 -0.63 -4.43 7.38
N THR A 53 -1.51 -5.21 6.75
CA THR A 53 -1.48 -5.58 5.33
C THR A 53 -2.85 -5.31 4.72
N VAL A 54 -2.93 -5.24 3.39
CA VAL A 54 -4.21 -5.08 2.69
C VAL A 54 -5.20 -6.17 3.07
N ALA A 55 -4.75 -7.42 3.19
CA ALA A 55 -5.57 -8.55 3.63
C ALA A 55 -6.17 -8.34 5.02
N THR A 56 -5.34 -7.94 6.00
CA THR A 56 -5.80 -7.75 7.38
C THR A 56 -6.75 -6.55 7.52
N MET A 57 -6.54 -5.48 6.74
CA MET A 57 -7.44 -4.33 6.73
C MET A 57 -8.79 -4.70 6.12
N ALA A 58 -8.79 -5.45 5.01
CA ALA A 58 -10.02 -5.93 4.39
C ALA A 58 -10.82 -6.86 5.33
N GLN A 59 -10.12 -7.75 6.05
CA GLN A 59 -10.73 -8.63 7.04
C GLN A 59 -11.39 -7.86 8.19
N ASP A 60 -10.73 -6.82 8.73
CA ASP A 60 -11.28 -5.98 9.81
C ASP A 60 -12.54 -5.23 9.35
N LEU A 61 -12.60 -4.84 8.07
CA LEU A 61 -13.77 -4.22 7.44
C LEU A 61 -14.86 -5.23 7.03
N GLY A 62 -14.59 -6.53 7.11
CA GLY A 62 -15.51 -7.58 6.66
C GLY A 62 -15.71 -7.63 5.15
N LEU A 63 -14.73 -7.16 4.37
CA LEU A 63 -14.75 -7.22 2.91
C LEU A 63 -14.40 -8.64 2.44
N GLU A 64 -15.17 -9.16 1.48
CA GLU A 64 -14.79 -10.42 0.82
C GLU A 64 -13.64 -10.16 -0.14
N THR A 65 -12.58 -10.96 -0.01
CA THR A 65 -11.40 -10.85 -0.87
C THR A 65 -11.06 -12.19 -1.50
N ASP A 66 -11.07 -12.27 -2.83
CA ASP A 66 -10.63 -13.45 -3.56
C ASP A 66 -9.23 -13.23 -4.16
N ALA A 67 -8.21 -13.70 -3.46
CA ALA A 67 -6.81 -13.57 -3.89
C ALA A 67 -6.43 -14.58 -4.98
N THR A 68 -7.29 -15.52 -5.34
CA THR A 68 -6.93 -16.66 -6.20
C THR A 68 -7.10 -16.39 -7.69
N GLU A 69 -7.82 -15.34 -8.06
CA GLU A 69 -8.13 -15.02 -9.46
C GLU A 69 -7.13 -14.04 -10.11
N ASP A 70 -6.23 -13.44 -9.34
CA ASP A 70 -5.46 -12.27 -9.75
C ASP A 70 -3.93 -12.49 -9.81
N ASP A 71 -3.29 -11.81 -10.75
CA ASP A 71 -1.83 -11.74 -10.86
C ASP A 71 -1.20 -11.08 -9.61
N PHE A 72 0.06 -11.42 -9.34
CA PHE A 72 0.80 -10.90 -8.18
C PHE A 72 0.77 -9.37 -8.10
N GLY A 73 0.32 -8.83 -6.96
CA GLY A 73 0.20 -7.38 -6.72
C GLY A 73 -1.09 -6.75 -7.24
N VAL A 74 -1.80 -7.39 -8.17
CA VAL A 74 -3.05 -6.86 -8.74
C VAL A 74 -4.18 -6.93 -7.73
N TRP A 75 -4.27 -8.04 -7.00
CA TRP A 75 -5.26 -8.25 -5.96
C TRP A 75 -5.16 -7.20 -4.85
N GLU A 76 -3.95 -6.88 -4.38
CA GLU A 76 -3.74 -5.87 -3.35
C GLU A 76 -4.26 -4.50 -3.81
N VAL A 77 -3.90 -4.11 -5.05
CA VAL A 77 -4.32 -2.82 -5.61
C VAL A 77 -5.83 -2.75 -5.78
N LYS A 78 -6.48 -3.82 -6.23
CA LYS A 78 -7.94 -3.87 -6.33
C LYS A 78 -8.61 -3.77 -4.97
N THR A 79 -8.10 -4.51 -3.99
CA THR A 79 -8.64 -4.54 -2.63
C THR A 79 -8.52 -3.18 -1.93
N MET A 80 -7.47 -2.39 -2.23
CA MET A 80 -7.32 -1.02 -1.70
C MET A 80 -8.39 -0.03 -2.21
N VAL A 81 -9.14 -0.37 -3.26
CA VAL A 81 -10.14 0.49 -3.91
C VAL A 81 -11.58 0.00 -3.67
N ALA A 82 -11.75 -1.21 -3.12
CA ALA A 82 -13.05 -1.82 -2.83
C ALA A 82 -13.82 -1.07 -1.72
#